data_AF-A0A259ICT0-F1
#
_entry.id   AF-A0A259ICT0-F1
#
_cell.length_a   1.000
_cell.length_b   1.000
_cell.length_c   1.000
_cell.angle_alpha   90.00
_cell.angle_beta   90.00
_cell.angle_gamma   90.00
#
_symmetry.space_group_name_H-M   'P 1'
#
loop_
_entity.id
_entity.type
_entity.pdbx_description
1 polymer ?
#
loop_
_entity_poly.entity_id
_entity_poly.type
_entity_poly.pdbx_seq_one_letter_code
_entity_poly.pdbx_strand_id
1 'polypeptide(L)'
;MILTAFHETARIDRQLYGRAGRQGDPGSSQAITALDDELYRHFATRAAKTLASSAREFPVLDGPAEWLRKWAQRAAERRHAATRRQTELSEERLKESLAFAGRDG
;
A
#
# COMPACT_ATOMS: atom_id res chain seq x y z
N MET A 1 20.08 5.03 -0.26
CA MET A 1 18.74 5.60 -0.04
C MET A 1 18.10 4.96 1.18
N ILE A 2 17.44 5.75 2.03
CA ILE A 2 16.73 5.26 3.22
C ILE A 2 15.23 5.49 2.99
N LEU A 3 14.41 4.44 3.14
CA LEU A 3 12.96 4.55 3.22
C LEU A 3 12.55 4.53 4.68
N THR A 4 11.72 5.49 5.09
CA THR A 4 11.20 5.60 6.46
C THR A 4 9.85 4.89 6.65
N ALA A 5 9.16 4.58 5.56
CA ALA A 5 7.90 3.84 5.53
C ALA A 5 7.71 3.18 4.15
N PHE A 6 6.95 2.09 4.10
CA PHE A 6 6.55 1.47 2.83
C PHE A 6 5.28 2.10 2.26
N HIS A 7 5.22 2.21 0.94
CA HIS A 7 4.04 2.72 0.26
C HIS A 7 2.99 1.62 0.07
N GLU A 8 1.73 2.03 -0.09
CA GLU A 8 0.60 1.13 -0.34
C GLU A 8 0.74 0.32 -1.63
N THR A 9 1.53 0.80 -2.60
CA THR A 9 1.78 0.11 -3.86
C THR A 9 3.26 -0.24 -3.99
N ALA A 10 3.57 -1.52 -4.20
CA ALA A 10 4.94 -2.02 -4.31
C ALA A 10 5.74 -1.38 -5.47
N ARG A 11 5.02 -0.91 -6.51
CA ARG A 11 5.62 -0.20 -7.65
C ARG A 11 6.29 1.11 -7.23
N ILE A 12 5.73 1.85 -6.27
CA ILE A 12 6.28 3.13 -5.83
C ILE A 12 7.62 2.88 -5.12
N ASP A 13 7.67 1.89 -4.23
CA ASP A 13 8.91 1.50 -3.55
C ASP A 13 10.00 1.09 -4.56
N ARG A 14 9.66 0.28 -5.58
CA ARG A 14 10.60 -0.11 -6.65
C ARG A 14 11.15 1.08 -7.43
N GLN A 15 10.34 2.10 -7.69
CA GLN A 15 10.81 3.32 -8.34
C GLN A 15 11.77 4.12 -7.47
N LEU A 16 11.48 4.20 -6.17
CA LEU A 16 12.36 4.84 -5.21
C LEU A 16 13.70 4.10 -5.11
N TYR A 17 13.68 2.78 -5.04
CA TYR A 17 14.89 1.95 -5.13
C TYR A 17 15.68 2.20 -6.42
N GLY A 18 15.00 2.29 -7.57
CA GLY A 18 15.62 2.62 -8.86
C GLY A 18 16.23 4.03 -8.92
N ARG A 19 15.81 4.96 -8.07
CA ARG A 19 16.42 6.30 -7.97
C ARG A 19 17.70 6.31 -7.14
N ALA A 20 17.92 5.30 -6.29
CA ALA A 20 19.11 5.18 -5.46
C ALA A 20 20.37 4.80 -6.27
N GLY A 21 20.21 4.24 -7.46
CA GLY A 21 21.29 3.85 -8.37
C GLY A 21 21.15 4.50 -9.74
N ARG A 22 21.51 5.79 -9.85
CA ARG A 22 21.90 6.35 -11.15
C ARG A 22 23.42 6.40 -11.20
N GLN A 23 24.00 5.90 -12.30
CA GLN A 23 25.45 5.84 -12.59
C GLN A 23 26.26 4.68 -12.00
N GLY A 24 25.74 3.45 -11.94
CA GLY A 24 26.61 2.27 -11.78
C GLY A 24 27.28 2.10 -10.41
N ASP A 25 27.13 3.04 -9.48
CA ASP A 25 27.46 2.82 -8.08
C ASP A 25 26.50 1.77 -7.48
N PRO A 26 26.97 0.86 -6.62
CA PRO A 26 26.11 -0.04 -5.88
C PRO A 26 25.26 0.79 -4.91
N GLY A 27 24.15 1.32 -5.41
CA GLY A 27 23.19 2.08 -4.63
C GLY A 27 22.62 1.18 -3.55
N SER A 28 23.04 1.39 -2.31
CA SER A 28 22.44 0.69 -1.18
C SER A 28 21.08 1.31 -0.89
N SER A 29 20.08 0.47 -0.67
CA SER A 29 18.77 0.92 -0.23
C SER A 29 18.36 0.16 1.02
N GLN A 30 18.11 0.89 2.09
CA GLN A 30 17.66 0.32 3.35
C GLN A 30 16.29 0.89 3.70
N ALA A 31 15.43 0.05 4.27
CA ALA A 31 14.16 0.48 4.81
C ALA A 31 14.22 0.38 6.33
N ILE A 32 13.92 1.48 7.01
CA ILE A 32 13.75 1.54 8.46
C ILE A 32 12.27 1.85 8.66
N THR A 33 11.49 0.83 9.00
CA THR A 33 10.03 0.93 9.07
C THR A 33 9.52 0.37 10.39
N ALA A 34 8.41 0.92 10.89
CA ALA A 34 7.77 0.47 12.12
C ALA A 34 6.53 -0.38 11.81
N LEU A 35 6.21 -1.33 12.69
CA LEU A 35 4.97 -2.12 12.58
C LEU A 35 3.70 -1.29 12.79
N ASP A 36 3.83 -0.06 13.30
CA ASP A 36 2.73 0.91 13.47
C ASP A 36 2.60 1.90 12.30
N ASP A 37 3.41 1.74 11.25
CA ASP A 37 3.31 2.58 10.05
C ASP A 37 1.95 2.41 9.37
N GLU A 38 1.51 3.44 8.65
CA GLU A 38 0.17 3.55 8.09
C GLU A 38 -0.25 2.37 7.23
N LEU A 39 0.68 1.81 6.45
CA LEU A 39 0.44 0.62 5.63
C LEU A 39 -0.03 -0.56 6.49
N TYR A 40 0.68 -0.84 7.58
CA TYR A 40 0.35 -1.95 8.47
C TYR A 40 -0.88 -1.63 9.32
N ARG A 41 -1.01 -0.38 9.78
CA ARG A 41 -2.14 0.07 10.57
C ARG A 41 -3.47 -0.08 9.85
N HIS A 42 -3.54 0.27 8.57
CA HIS A 42 -4.78 0.23 7.79
C HIS A 42 -5.04 -1.11 7.10
N PHE A 43 -3.99 -1.82 6.69
CA PHE A 43 -4.14 -3.00 5.85
C PHE A 43 -3.73 -4.30 6.54
N ALA A 44 -3.03 -4.26 7.67
CA ALA A 44 -2.53 -5.45 8.35
C ALA A 44 -2.48 -5.39 9.88
N THR A 45 -3.41 -4.67 10.52
CA THR A 45 -3.38 -4.38 11.96
C THR A 45 -3.24 -5.63 12.83
N ARG A 46 -3.99 -6.70 12.52
CA ARG A 46 -3.97 -7.94 13.32
C ARG A 46 -2.64 -8.68 13.18
N ALA A 47 -2.14 -8.81 11.96
CA ALA A 47 -0.88 -9.48 11.67
C ALA A 47 0.33 -8.67 12.18
N ALA A 48 0.27 -7.35 12.10
CA ALA A 48 1.28 -6.45 12.65
C ALA A 48 1.33 -6.54 14.18
N LYS A 49 0.17 -6.56 14.86
CA LYS A 49 0.10 -6.76 16.32
C LYS A 49 0.68 -8.11 16.76
N THR A 50 0.33 -9.20 16.07
CA THR A 50 0.92 -10.51 16.39
C THR A 50 2.43 -10.50 16.22
N LEU A 51 2.92 -9.88 15.15
CA LEU A 51 4.36 -9.78 14.90
C LEU A 51 5.05 -8.88 15.94
N ALA A 52 4.42 -7.78 16.36
CA ALA A 52 4.93 -6.88 17.39
C ALA A 52 5.00 -7.54 18.77
N SER A 53 4.02 -8.37 19.12
CA SER A 53 4.06 -9.16 20.35
C SER A 53 5.22 -10.16 20.34
N SER A 54 5.43 -10.86 19.22
CA SER A 54 6.56 -11.78 19.06
C SER A 54 7.91 -11.05 18.96
N ALA A 55 7.94 -9.85 18.39
CA ALA A 55 9.11 -8.98 18.26
C ALA A 55 9.74 -8.62 19.61
N ARG A 56 8.89 -8.58 20.65
CA ARG A 56 9.27 -8.18 22.01
C ARG A 56 10.09 -9.26 22.72
N GLU A 57 9.89 -10.52 22.33
CA GLU A 57 10.63 -11.68 22.84
C GLU A 57 11.81 -12.04 21.92
N PHE A 58 11.64 -11.88 20.61
CA PHE A 58 12.67 -12.17 19.61
C PHE A 58 12.68 -11.11 18.52
N PRO A 59 13.85 -10.64 18.04
CA PRO A 59 13.91 -9.70 16.93
C PRO A 59 13.19 -10.27 15.71
N VAL A 60 12.32 -9.47 15.09
CA VAL A 60 11.58 -9.88 13.88
C VAL A 60 12.60 -10.14 12.77
N LEU A 61 12.67 -11.39 12.32
CA LEU A 61 13.50 -11.78 11.19
C LEU A 61 12.97 -11.11 9.90
N ASP A 62 13.88 -10.87 8.94
CA ASP A 62 13.55 -10.22 7.66
C ASP A 62 12.42 -10.93 6.88
N GLY A 63 12.32 -12.26 7.01
CA GLY A 63 11.31 -13.06 6.32
C GLY A 63 9.86 -12.73 6.71
N PRO A 64 9.47 -12.88 8.00
CA PRO A 64 8.14 -12.52 8.46
C PRO A 64 7.74 -11.06 8.18
N ALA A 65 8.68 -10.12 8.31
CA ALA A 65 8.44 -8.72 7.98
C ALA A 65 8.17 -8.51 6.48
N GLU A 66 8.95 -9.16 5.60
CA GLU A 66 8.72 -9.10 4.16
C GLU A 66 7.38 -9.72 3.75
N TRP A 67 7.00 -10.83 4.38
CA TRP A 67 5.69 -11.45 4.15
C TRP A 67 4.56 -10.49 4.53
N LEU A 68 4.65 -9.87 5.70
CA LEU A 68 3.67 -8.89 6.19
C LEU A 68 3.54 -7.70 5.21
N ARG A 69 4.68 -7.16 4.75
CA ARG A 69 4.71 -6.08 3.75
C ARG A 69 3.97 -6.47 2.47
N LYS A 70 4.35 -7.60 1.86
CA LYS A 70 3.73 -8.07 0.60
C LYS A 70 2.23 -8.29 0.75
N TRP A 71 1.79 -8.78 1.91
CA TRP A 71 0.38 -8.98 2.19
C TRP A 71 -0.37 -7.66 2.36
N ALA A 72 0.19 -6.71 3.13
CA ALA A 72 -0.40 -5.38 3.33
C ALA A 72 -0.53 -4.60 2.01
N GLN A 73 0.51 -4.60 1.17
CA GLN A 73 0.48 -3.93 -0.14
C GLN A 73 -0.57 -4.54 -1.08
N ARG A 74 -0.69 -5.87 -1.09
CA ARG A 74 -1.75 -6.54 -1.86
C ARG A 74 -3.15 -6.18 -1.36
N ALA A 75 -3.34 -6.07 -0.04
CA ALA A 75 -4.61 -5.66 0.53
C ALA A 75 -4.94 -4.20 0.16
N ALA A 76 -3.95 -3.31 0.17
CA ALA A 76 -4.11 -1.93 -0.27
C ALA A 76 -4.45 -1.81 -1.76
N GLU A 77 -3.71 -2.51 -2.62
CA GLU A 77 -3.99 -2.56 -4.06
C GLU A 77 -5.41 -3.05 -4.37
N ARG A 78 -5.92 -4.04 -3.63
CA ARG A 78 -7.31 -4.51 -3.75
C ARG A 78 -8.33 -3.46 -3.34
N ARG A 79 -8.09 -2.75 -2.22
CA ARG A 79 -8.98 -1.67 -1.77
C ARG A 79 -9.03 -0.55 -2.81
N HIS A 80 -7.89 -0.16 -3.36
CA HIS A 80 -7.80 0.86 -4.42
C HIS A 80 -8.46 0.41 -5.72
N ALA A 81 -8.38 -0.87 -6.06
CA ALA A 81 -9.11 -1.41 -7.21
C ALA A 81 -10.63 -1.37 -7.00
N ALA A 82 -11.11 -1.65 -5.78
CA ALA A 82 -12.53 -1.59 -5.45
C ALA A 82 -13.06 -0.14 -5.45
N THR A 83 -12.34 0.80 -4.84
CA THR A 83 -12.72 2.22 -4.83
C THR A 83 -12.83 2.78 -6.25
N ARG A 84 -11.88 2.44 -7.14
CA ARG A 84 -11.91 2.88 -8.55
C ARG A 84 -13.19 2.45 -9.26
N ARG A 85 -13.59 1.19 -9.12
CA ARG A 85 -14.85 0.67 -9.69
C ARG A 85 -16.08 1.37 -9.11
N GLN A 86 -16.06 1.69 -7.82
CA GLN A 86 -17.17 2.39 -7.17
C GLN A 86 -17.34 3.81 -7.71
N THR A 87 -16.24 4.51 -7.98
CA THR A 87 -16.27 5.85 -8.60
C THR A 87 -16.88 5.77 -10.00
N GLU A 88 -16.43 4.83 -10.83
CA GLU A 88 -16.96 4.61 -12.19
C GLU A 88 -18.48 4.37 -12.17
N LEU A 89 -18.96 3.47 -11.31
CA LEU A 89 -20.39 3.18 -11.16
C LEU A 89 -21.20 4.38 -10.63
N SER A 90 -20.59 5.19 -9.76
CA SER A 90 -21.25 6.40 -9.24
C SER A 90 -21.41 7.45 -10.34
N GLU A 91 -20.42 7.59 -11.22
CA GLU A 91 -20.49 8.45 -12.40
C GLU A 91 -21.54 7.98 -13.41
N GLU A 92 -21.64 6.66 -13.66
CA GLU A 92 -22.68 6.10 -14.52
C GLU A 92 -24.08 6.40 -13.98
N ARG A 93 -24.30 6.21 -12.68
CA ARG A 93 -25.59 6.53 -12.02
C ARG A 93 -25.94 8.01 -12.12
N LEU A 94 -24.96 8.89 -11.91
CA LEU A 94 -25.15 10.33 -12.08
C LEU A 94 -25.57 10.66 -13.52
N LYS A 95 -24.90 10.10 -14.53
CA LYS A 95 -25.25 10.30 -15.94
C LYS A 95 -26.65 9.80 -16.27
N GLU A 96 -27.04 8.62 -15.79
CA GLU A 96 -28.38 8.08 -16.01
C GLU A 96 -29.48 8.97 -15.42
N SER A 97 -29.28 9.46 -14.19
CA SER A 97 -30.24 10.37 -13.53
C SER A 97 -30.40 11.71 -14.27
N LEU A 98 -29.30 12.26 -14.79
CA LEU A 98 -29.31 13.51 -15.57
C LEU A 98 -29.95 13.32 -16.95
N ALA A 99 -29.72 12.17 -17.59
CA ALA A 99 -30.33 11.84 -18.89
C ALA A 99 -31.85 11.67 -18.81
N PHE A 100 -32.37 11.21 -17.67
CA PHE A 100 -33.81 11.15 -17.41
C PHE A 100 -34.41 12.55 -17.19
N ALA A 101 -33.76 13.38 -16.35
CA ALA A 101 -34.22 14.75 -16.08
C ALA A 101 -34.18 15.69 -17.30
N GLY A 102 -33.39 15.39 -18.32
CA GLY A 102 -33.29 16.18 -19.56
C GLY A 102 -34.26 15.80 -20.67
N ARG A 103 -35.15 14.81 -20.48
CA ARG A 103 -36.09 14.33 -21.51
C ARG A 103 -37.51 14.93 -21.39
N ASP A 104 -37.80 15.65 -20.31
CA ASP A 104 -39.13 16.19 -19.99
C ASP A 104 -39.24 17.74 -20.13
N GLY A 105 -38.41 18.37 -20.97
CA GLY A 105 -38.48 19.80 -21.30
C GLY A 105 -38.29 20.05 -22.79
#